data_AF-A0A1M6KVN7-F1
#
_entry.id   AF-A0A1M6KVN7-F1
#
_cell.length_a   1.000
_cell.length_b   1.000
_cell.length_c   1.000
_cell.angle_alpha   90.00
_cell.angle_beta   90.00
_cell.angle_gamma   90.00
#
_symmetry.space_group_name_H-M   'P 1'
#
loop_
_entity.id
_entity.type
_entity.pdbx_description
1 polymer ?
#
loop_
_entity_poly.entity_id
_entity_poly.type
_entity_poly.pdbx_seq_one_letter_code
_entity_poly.pdbx_strand_id
1 'polypeptide(L)'
;MDNFFTIRFRRNTAQRFKQFSKKISSTYSDSMEMILNFFEWHGFLPSEKFEKSVGKEIFKNRKRTEALISIIRDIEKSQTRPTTAMLELLFEHSPQKKSRQAPLQIDTPKNDPEGDAFFQKIEEAIVLEREHTNLKRALNQQKTEFVALLDKVQLVKSGFGKPRLQLDMTPEDFEQLKQRTKKQ
;
A
#
# COMPACT_ATOMS: atom_id res chain seq x y z
N MET A 1 -37.32 -16.39 21.96
CA MET A 1 -38.64 -15.75 22.11
C MET A 1 -38.71 -14.71 21.02
N ASP A 2 -39.49 -14.96 19.97
CA ASP A 2 -39.66 -13.98 18.89
C ASP A 2 -40.59 -12.87 19.37
N ASN A 3 -40.00 -11.74 19.77
CA ASN A 3 -40.74 -10.58 20.27
C ASN A 3 -41.39 -9.82 19.11
N PHE A 4 -42.55 -10.28 18.64
CA PHE A 4 -43.34 -9.55 17.66
C PHE A 4 -44.30 -8.56 18.34
N PHE A 5 -44.32 -7.32 17.85
CA PHE A 5 -45.31 -6.31 18.22
C PHE A 5 -46.42 -6.23 17.18
N THR A 6 -47.66 -6.05 17.64
CA THR A 6 -48.81 -5.88 16.73
C THR A 6 -49.04 -4.40 16.43
N ILE A 7 -48.92 -4.02 15.15
CA ILE A 7 -49.19 -2.68 14.65
C ILE A 7 -50.46 -2.70 13.79
N ARG A 8 -51.39 -1.78 14.05
CA ARG A 8 -52.63 -1.65 13.26
C ARG A 8 -52.42 -0.72 12.06
N PHE A 9 -52.66 -1.24 10.86
CA PHE A 9 -52.64 -0.47 9.62
C PHE A 9 -54.05 -0.23 9.09
N ARG A 10 -54.26 0.90 8.39
CA ARG A 10 -55.45 1.07 7.55
C ARG A 10 -55.44 -0.01 6.45
N ARG A 11 -56.60 -0.57 6.12
CA ARG A 11 -56.75 -1.67 5.15
C ARG A 11 -56.02 -1.39 3.82
N ASN A 12 -56.20 -0.19 3.26
CA ASN A 12 -55.57 0.20 2.00
C ASN A 12 -54.04 0.25 2.10
N THR A 13 -53.51 0.78 3.21
CA THR A 13 -52.07 0.85 3.47
C THR A 13 -51.47 -0.55 3.64
N ALA A 14 -52.15 -1.43 4.38
CA ALA A 14 -51.73 -2.82 4.56
C ALA A 14 -51.68 -3.59 3.23
N GLN A 15 -52.67 -3.39 2.36
CA GLN A 15 -52.70 -4.04 1.04
C GLN A 15 -51.56 -3.56 0.13
N ARG A 16 -51.27 -2.25 0.13
CA ARG A 16 -50.13 -1.69 -0.59
C ARG A 16 -48.81 -2.22 -0.05
N PHE A 17 -48.64 -2.23 1.27
CA PHE A 17 -47.45 -2.76 1.92
C PHE A 17 -47.25 -4.24 1.60
N LYS A 18 -48.32 -5.05 1.60
CA LYS A 18 -48.26 -6.47 1.21
C LYS A 18 -47.84 -6.69 -0.23
N GLN A 19 -48.24 -5.81 -1.16
CA GLN A 19 -47.79 -5.89 -2.55
C GLN A 19 -46.33 -5.45 -2.70
N PHE A 20 -45.92 -4.44 -1.93
CA PHE A 20 -44.55 -3.93 -1.91
C PHE A 20 -43.58 -4.95 -1.31
N SER A 21 -43.93 -5.55 -0.17
CA SER A 21 -43.07 -6.51 0.52
C SER A 21 -42.73 -7.69 -0.39
N LYS A 22 -43.74 -8.22 -1.11
CA LYS A 22 -43.54 -9.27 -2.12
C LYS A 22 -42.50 -8.96 -3.20
N LYS A 23 -42.21 -7.68 -3.47
CA LYS A 23 -41.23 -7.27 -4.48
C LYS A 23 -39.82 -7.16 -3.92
N ILE A 24 -39.66 -6.95 -2.62
CA ILE A 24 -38.38 -6.53 -2.01
C ILE A 24 -37.84 -7.57 -1.03
N SER A 25 -38.68 -8.27 -0.27
CA SER A 25 -38.22 -9.31 0.66
C SER A 25 -39.24 -10.44 0.85
N SER A 26 -38.81 -11.50 1.54
CA SER A 26 -39.65 -12.67 1.86
C SER A 26 -40.58 -12.43 3.06
N THR A 27 -40.22 -11.57 4.03
CA THR A 27 -41.02 -11.33 5.25
C THR A 27 -41.43 -9.87 5.44
N TYR A 28 -42.56 -9.64 6.13
CA TYR A 28 -43.07 -8.30 6.39
C TYR A 28 -42.16 -7.48 7.32
N SER A 29 -41.54 -8.13 8.32
CA SER A 29 -40.62 -7.47 9.25
C SER A 29 -39.38 -6.97 8.53
N ASP A 30 -38.75 -7.82 7.71
CA ASP A 30 -37.54 -7.44 6.96
C ASP A 30 -37.85 -6.34 5.95
N SER A 31 -39.00 -6.41 5.28
CA SER A 31 -39.46 -5.34 4.38
C SER A 31 -39.61 -4.01 5.12
N MET A 32 -40.14 -4.02 6.34
CA MET A 32 -40.29 -2.81 7.14
C MET A 32 -38.94 -2.28 7.62
N GLU A 33 -38.04 -3.16 8.05
CA GLU A 33 -36.68 -2.82 8.46
C GLU A 33 -35.88 -2.22 7.31
N MET A 34 -35.96 -2.78 6.10
CA MET A 34 -35.32 -2.21 4.90
C MET A 34 -35.84 -0.80 4.59
N ILE A 35 -37.14 -0.55 4.76
CA ILE A 35 -37.72 0.78 4.59
C ILE A 35 -37.14 1.74 5.62
N LEU A 36 -37.12 1.36 6.90
CA LEU A 36 -36.58 2.20 7.98
C LEU A 36 -35.11 2.51 7.76
N ASN A 37 -34.30 1.49 7.49
CA ASN A 37 -32.87 1.63 7.20
C ASN A 37 -32.63 2.53 5.99
N PHE A 38 -33.46 2.45 4.95
CA PHE A 38 -33.36 3.33 3.79
C PHE A 38 -33.56 4.80 4.17
N PHE A 39 -34.62 5.11 4.93
CA PHE A 39 -34.89 6.49 5.35
C PHE A 39 -33.84 7.01 6.33
N GLU A 40 -33.40 6.20 7.29
CA GLU A 40 -32.37 6.57 8.27
C GLU A 40 -31.01 6.79 7.62
N TRP A 41 -30.56 5.86 6.77
CA TRP A 41 -29.25 5.94 6.15
C TRP A 41 -29.14 7.11 5.17
N HIS A 42 -30.24 7.43 4.49
CA HIS A 42 -30.29 8.58 3.60
C HIS A 42 -30.70 9.90 4.30
N GLY A 43 -31.10 9.85 5.58
CA GLY A 43 -31.46 11.02 6.37
C GLY A 43 -32.74 11.73 5.91
N PHE A 44 -33.67 11.00 5.30
CA PHE A 44 -34.91 11.57 4.75
C PHE A 44 -36.07 11.42 5.73
N LEU A 45 -36.85 12.50 5.94
CA LEU A 45 -38.15 12.38 6.59
C LEU A 45 -39.24 12.07 5.56
N PRO A 46 -40.10 11.06 5.79
CA PRO A 46 -41.24 10.76 4.91
C PRO A 46 -42.26 11.91 4.75
N SER A 47 -42.12 12.99 5.50
CA SER A 47 -42.94 14.20 5.42
C SER A 47 -42.37 15.27 4.49
N GLU A 48 -41.11 15.18 4.07
CA GLU A 48 -40.51 16.16 3.15
C GLU A 48 -40.94 15.88 1.71
N LYS A 49 -41.38 16.92 0.99
CA LYS A 49 -41.99 16.79 -0.34
C LYS A 49 -41.02 16.16 -1.35
N PHE A 50 -41.31 14.91 -1.71
CA PHE A 50 -40.53 13.96 -2.52
C PHE A 50 -40.19 14.35 -3.97
N GLU A 51 -40.70 15.45 -4.51
CA GLU A 51 -40.78 15.59 -5.97
C GLU A 51 -39.48 16.09 -6.64
N LYS A 52 -38.56 16.74 -5.90
CA LYS A 52 -37.33 17.35 -6.47
C LYS A 52 -36.06 17.21 -5.61
N SER A 53 -36.14 16.74 -4.37
CA SER A 53 -35.03 16.74 -3.41
C SER A 53 -34.18 15.48 -3.44
N VAL A 54 -34.80 14.28 -3.51
CA VAL A 54 -34.09 12.99 -3.33
C VAL A 54 -32.93 12.81 -4.30
N GLY A 55 -33.13 13.06 -5.60
CA GLY A 55 -32.06 12.95 -6.59
C GLY A 55 -30.91 13.95 -6.35
N LYS A 56 -31.25 15.18 -5.92
CA LYS A 56 -30.26 16.22 -5.58
C LYS A 56 -29.51 15.89 -4.29
N GLU A 57 -30.18 15.31 -3.30
CA GLU A 57 -29.60 14.91 -2.02
C GLU A 57 -28.75 13.66 -2.14
N ILE A 58 -29.18 12.65 -2.91
CA ILE A 58 -28.34 11.50 -3.29
C ILE A 58 -27.08 12.00 -4.00
N PHE A 59 -27.21 12.93 -4.95
CA PHE A 59 -26.06 13.50 -5.64
C PHE A 59 -25.14 14.30 -4.70
N LYS A 60 -25.71 15.04 -3.75
CA LYS A 60 -24.95 15.78 -2.72
C LYS A 60 -24.21 14.83 -1.77
N ASN A 61 -24.85 13.75 -1.34
CA ASN A 61 -24.24 12.73 -0.49
C ASN A 61 -23.14 11.96 -1.24
N ARG A 62 -23.36 11.63 -2.52
CA ARG A 62 -22.32 11.05 -3.38
C ARG A 62 -21.10 11.96 -3.50
N LYS A 63 -21.30 13.26 -3.75
CA LYS A 63 -20.20 14.25 -3.78
C LYS A 63 -19.45 14.34 -2.45
N ARG A 64 -20.16 14.25 -1.33
CA ARG A 64 -19.53 14.21 0.00
C ARG A 64 -18.68 12.95 0.18
N THR A 65 -19.19 11.78 -0.21
CA THR A 65 -18.43 10.53 -0.16
C THR A 65 -17.20 10.57 -1.07
N GLU A 66 -17.33 11.09 -2.29
CA GLU A 66 -16.21 11.27 -3.22
C GLU A 66 -15.14 12.22 -2.64
N ALA A 67 -15.55 13.31 -1.97
CA ALA A 67 -14.62 14.21 -1.28
C ALA A 67 -13.94 13.56 -0.05
N LEU A 68 -14.66 12.73 0.71
CA LEU A 68 -14.07 11.98 1.81
C LEU A 68 -13.04 10.96 1.31
N ILE A 69 -13.34 10.25 0.22
CA ILE A 69 -12.39 9.32 -0.42
C ILE A 69 -11.14 10.07 -0.89
N SER A 70 -11.28 11.28 -1.46
CA SER A 70 -10.10 12.06 -1.85
C SER A 70 -9.27 12.49 -0.65
N ILE A 71 -9.88 12.89 0.46
CA ILE A 71 -9.16 13.24 1.69
C ILE A 71 -8.42 12.02 2.25
N ILE A 72 -9.07 10.86 2.32
CA ILE A 72 -8.43 9.63 2.81
C ILE A 72 -7.27 9.22 1.90
N ARG A 73 -7.45 9.30 0.58
CA ARG A 73 -6.39 9.00 -0.40
C ARG A 73 -5.23 9.98 -0.30
N ASP A 74 -5.50 11.24 0.00
CA ASP A 74 -4.49 12.28 0.20
C ASP A 74 -3.67 12.04 1.48
N ILE A 75 -4.33 11.68 2.59
CA ILE A 75 -3.69 11.21 3.82
C ILE A 75 -2.83 9.97 3.54
N GLU A 76 -3.35 9.05 2.70
CA GLU A 76 -2.61 7.84 2.35
C GLU A 76 -1.30 8.17 1.61
N LYS A 77 -1.36 9.07 0.63
CA LYS A 77 -0.22 9.47 -0.19
C LYS A 77 0.80 10.31 0.59
N SER A 78 0.34 11.29 1.36
CA SER A 78 1.22 12.26 2.03
C SER A 78 1.80 11.75 3.35
N GLN A 79 1.07 10.92 4.10
CA GLN A 79 1.46 10.52 5.46
C GLN A 79 1.73 9.03 5.58
N THR A 80 0.76 8.17 5.29
CA THR A 80 0.87 6.76 5.70
C THR A 80 1.79 5.94 4.79
N ARG A 81 1.76 6.14 3.47
CA ARG A 81 2.67 5.47 2.52
C ARG A 81 4.16 5.76 2.75
N PRO A 82 4.62 7.03 2.81
CA PRO A 82 6.04 7.31 3.04
C PRO A 82 6.49 6.83 4.42
N THR A 83 5.63 6.94 5.45
CA THR A 83 5.93 6.42 6.79
C THR A 83 6.09 4.89 6.77
N THR A 84 5.22 4.19 6.03
CA THR A 84 5.32 2.72 5.89
C THR A 84 6.60 2.33 5.16
N ALA A 85 6.93 2.98 4.05
CA ALA A 85 8.17 2.73 3.32
C ALA A 85 9.42 3.00 4.18
N MET A 86 9.41 4.08 4.97
CA MET A 86 10.50 4.40 5.90
C MET A 86 10.65 3.33 7.00
N LEU A 87 9.53 2.84 7.54
CA LEU A 87 9.53 1.76 8.52
C LEU A 87 10.02 0.44 7.91
N GLU A 88 9.60 0.11 6.69
CA GLU A 88 10.08 -1.08 5.97
C GLU A 88 11.59 -1.03 5.77
N LEU A 89 12.16 0.13 5.40
CA LEU A 89 13.61 0.31 5.29
C LEU A 89 14.32 0.18 6.64
N LEU A 90 13.77 0.76 7.70
CA LEU A 90 14.30 0.60 9.07
C LEU A 90 14.30 -0.86 9.49
N PHE A 91 13.24 -1.62 9.18
CA PHE A 91 13.12 -3.03 9.55
C PHE A 91 13.86 -4.00 8.60
N GLU A 92 14.03 -3.68 7.32
CA GLU A 92 14.94 -4.40 6.40
C GLU A 92 16.41 -4.27 6.84
N HIS A 93 16.76 -3.18 7.53
CA HIS A 93 18.11 -2.91 8.01
C HIS A 93 18.32 -3.16 9.51
N SER A 94 17.27 -3.44 10.28
CA SER A 94 17.40 -3.73 11.71
C SER A 94 17.39 -5.24 12.01
N PRO A 95 18.36 -5.79 12.76
CA PRO A 95 18.16 -7.09 13.39
C PRO A 95 17.05 -6.94 14.44
N GLN A 96 15.98 -7.73 14.31
CA GLN A 96 14.80 -7.70 15.18
C GLN A 96 15.14 -7.44 16.66
N LYS A 97 14.83 -6.24 17.16
CA LYS A 97 14.67 -5.99 18.60
C LYS A 97 13.32 -5.33 18.85
N LYS A 98 12.43 -6.13 19.42
CA LYS A 98 11.14 -5.73 19.96
C LYS A 98 11.36 -4.69 21.07
N SER A 99 10.80 -3.49 20.93
CA SER A 99 10.36 -2.71 22.09
C SER A 99 9.25 -1.72 21.74
N ARG A 100 8.19 -1.83 22.54
CA ARG A 100 6.95 -1.06 22.67
C ARG A 100 6.98 0.45 22.31
N GLN A 101 6.00 0.81 21.48
CA GLN A 101 4.95 1.85 21.62
C GLN A 101 5.30 3.24 22.21
N ALA A 102 4.93 4.27 21.43
CA ALA A 102 4.12 5.41 21.91
C ALA A 102 3.29 5.99 20.72
N PRO A 103 1.99 6.30 20.87
CA PRO A 103 1.21 6.96 19.81
C PRO A 103 1.54 8.46 19.75
N LEU A 104 2.05 8.91 18.60
CA LEU A 104 2.24 10.34 18.31
C LEU A 104 0.94 10.92 17.77
N GLN A 105 0.47 12.00 18.41
CA GLN A 105 -0.69 12.77 18.00
C GLN A 105 -0.34 13.51 16.70
N ILE A 106 -1.19 13.36 15.67
CA ILE A 106 -0.97 13.93 14.34
C ILE A 106 -1.75 15.24 14.27
N ASP A 107 -1.02 16.35 14.30
CA ASP A 107 -1.53 17.65 13.89
C ASP A 107 -1.72 17.67 12.36
N THR A 108 -2.88 18.12 11.91
CA THR A 108 -3.27 18.20 10.50
C THR A 108 -2.48 19.28 9.76
N PRO A 109 -1.86 18.99 8.59
CA PRO A 109 -1.31 20.04 7.74
C PRO A 109 -2.24 20.39 6.57
N LYS A 110 -2.25 21.68 6.26
CA LYS A 110 -2.83 22.33 5.08
C LYS A 110 -2.26 21.73 3.78
N ASN A 111 -3.09 21.72 2.74
CA ASN A 111 -2.70 21.45 1.36
C ASN A 111 -1.69 22.51 0.88
N ASP A 112 -0.39 22.24 1.04
CA ASP A 112 0.69 23.04 0.47
C ASP A 112 1.29 22.32 -0.76
N PRO A 113 1.25 22.92 -1.96
CA PRO A 113 1.85 22.34 -3.17
C PRO A 113 3.39 22.23 -3.09
N GLU A 114 4.03 22.97 -2.18
CA GLU A 114 5.45 22.78 -1.86
C GLU A 114 5.71 21.45 -1.15
N GLY A 115 4.74 20.95 -0.39
CA GLY A 115 4.79 19.63 0.24
C GLY A 115 4.90 18.53 -0.79
N ASP A 116 4.05 18.53 -1.83
CA ASP A 116 4.07 17.53 -2.90
C ASP A 116 5.44 17.44 -3.62
N ALA A 117 6.07 18.59 -3.91
CA ALA A 117 7.41 18.62 -4.51
C ALA A 117 8.51 18.15 -3.54
N PHE A 118 8.36 18.42 -2.24
CA PHE A 118 9.24 17.90 -1.20
C PHE A 118 9.12 16.37 -1.05
N PHE A 119 7.90 15.83 -1.11
CA PHE A 119 7.67 14.38 -1.07
C PHE A 119 8.26 13.66 -2.28
N GLN A 120 8.12 14.21 -3.49
CA GLN A 120 8.78 13.66 -4.69
C GLN A 120 10.30 13.62 -4.53
N LYS A 121 10.90 14.69 -4.00
CA LYS A 121 12.35 14.71 -3.73
C LYS A 121 12.78 13.68 -2.69
N ILE A 122 11.95 13.45 -1.67
CA ILE A 122 12.22 12.40 -0.68
C ILE A 122 12.12 11.01 -1.33
N GLU A 123 11.08 10.75 -2.11
CA GLU A 123 10.92 9.49 -2.83
C GLU A 123 12.10 9.23 -3.76
N GLU A 124 12.52 10.22 -4.54
CA GLU A 124 13.71 10.16 -5.40
C GLU A 124 14.99 9.93 -4.59
N ALA A 125 15.18 10.64 -3.47
CA ALA A 125 16.35 10.47 -2.60
C ALA A 125 16.41 9.06 -1.99
N ILE A 126 15.27 8.50 -1.59
CA ILE A 126 15.17 7.12 -1.07
C ILE A 126 15.55 6.11 -2.15
N VAL A 127 15.03 6.27 -3.37
CA VAL A 127 15.39 5.39 -4.50
C VAL A 127 16.89 5.48 -4.79
N LEU A 128 17.44 6.69 -4.82
CA LEU A 128 18.87 6.92 -5.04
C LEU A 128 19.74 6.28 -3.95
N GLU A 129 19.35 6.38 -2.67
CA GLU A 129 20.08 5.71 -1.59
C GLU A 129 20.01 4.18 -1.71
N ARG A 130 18.87 3.63 -2.13
CA ARG A 130 18.72 2.19 -2.38
C ARG A 130 19.66 1.73 -3.49
N GLU A 131 19.71 2.48 -4.59
CA GLU A 131 20.62 2.20 -5.70
C GLU A 131 22.08 2.31 -5.26
N HIS A 132 22.43 3.36 -4.54
CA HIS A 132 23.78 3.58 -4.03
C HIS A 132 24.23 2.46 -3.07
N THR A 133 23.36 2.03 -2.15
CA THR A 133 23.67 0.93 -1.23
C THR A 133 23.82 -0.40 -1.96
N ASN A 134 22.98 -0.68 -2.95
CA ASN A 134 23.07 -1.86 -3.80
C ASN A 134 24.38 -1.86 -4.61
N LEU A 135 24.72 -0.74 -5.25
CA LEU A 135 25.97 -0.57 -5.99
C LEU A 135 27.20 -0.73 -5.09
N LYS A 136 27.17 -0.16 -3.88
CA LYS A 136 28.25 -0.31 -2.90
C LYS A 136 28.43 -1.76 -2.46
N ARG A 137 27.33 -2.52 -2.29
CA ARG A 137 27.41 -3.97 -2.02
C ARG A 137 28.01 -4.73 -3.20
N ALA A 138 27.54 -4.48 -4.42
CA ALA A 138 28.06 -5.14 -5.63
C ALA A 138 29.56 -4.87 -5.83
N LEU A 139 29.99 -3.63 -5.64
CA LEU A 139 31.41 -3.24 -5.71
C LEU A 139 32.23 -3.94 -4.62
N ASN A 140 31.73 -4.00 -3.38
CA ASN A 140 32.41 -4.72 -2.30
C ASN A 140 32.51 -6.23 -2.58
N GLN A 141 31.47 -6.83 -3.16
CA GLN A 141 31.52 -8.23 -3.59
C GLN A 141 32.58 -8.44 -4.66
N GLN A 142 32.60 -7.63 -5.72
CA GLN A 142 33.63 -7.69 -6.76
C GLN A 142 35.04 -7.47 -6.22
N LYS A 143 35.23 -6.53 -5.28
CA LYS A 143 36.52 -6.33 -4.61
C LYS A 143 36.95 -7.57 -3.84
N THR A 144 36.02 -8.20 -3.11
CA THR A 144 36.31 -9.41 -2.34
C THR A 144 36.70 -10.57 -3.24
N GLU A 145 35.97 -10.76 -4.35
CA GLU A 145 36.29 -11.74 -5.38
C GLU A 145 37.66 -11.46 -6.03
N PHE A 146 37.96 -10.19 -6.33
CA PHE A 146 39.24 -9.79 -6.91
C PHE A 146 40.41 -10.05 -5.95
N VAL A 147 40.25 -9.74 -4.66
CA VAL A 147 41.26 -10.07 -3.64
C VAL A 147 41.47 -11.59 -3.57
N ALA A 148 40.39 -12.37 -3.57
CA ALA A 148 40.49 -13.83 -3.57
C ALA A 148 41.17 -14.41 -4.82
N LEU A 149 41.10 -13.73 -5.97
CA LEU A 149 41.86 -14.09 -7.17
C LEU A 149 43.33 -13.72 -7.06
N LEU A 150 43.64 -12.54 -6.51
CA LEU A 150 45.02 -12.09 -6.29
C LEU A 150 45.77 -13.01 -5.32
N ASP A 151 45.11 -13.54 -4.30
CA ASP A 151 45.71 -14.50 -3.35
C ASP A 151 46.13 -15.81 -4.03
N LYS A 152 45.52 -16.16 -5.17
CA LYS A 152 45.87 -17.35 -5.97
C LYS A 152 47.00 -17.09 -6.96
N VAL A 153 47.55 -15.88 -7.01
CA VAL A 153 48.65 -15.53 -7.92
C VAL A 153 49.98 -15.90 -7.28
N GLN A 154 50.71 -16.83 -7.91
CA GLN A 154 52.03 -17.25 -7.48
C GLN A 154 53.12 -16.77 -8.45
N LEU A 155 54.29 -16.43 -7.91
CA LEU A 155 55.45 -16.05 -8.71
C LEU A 155 56.25 -17.29 -9.09
N VAL A 156 56.24 -17.64 -10.38
CA VAL A 156 57.02 -18.76 -10.90
C VAL A 156 58.29 -18.24 -11.57
N LYS A 157 59.44 -18.64 -11.02
CA LYS A 157 60.76 -18.35 -11.60
C LYS A 157 61.12 -19.50 -12.55
N SER A 158 61.25 -19.20 -13.85
CA SER A 158 61.64 -20.18 -14.87
C SER A 158 63.16 -20.25 -15.01
N GLY A 159 63.74 -21.45 -15.10
CA GLY A 159 65.20 -21.64 -15.22
C GLY A 159 65.82 -21.07 -16.49
N PHE A 160 65.02 -20.75 -17.51
CA PHE A 160 65.45 -20.16 -18.78
C PHE A 160 64.53 -19.00 -19.23
N GLY A 161 64.10 -18.14 -18.30
CA GLY A 161 63.27 -17.00 -18.67
C GLY A 161 63.00 -15.99 -17.55
N LYS A 162 62.43 -14.84 -17.93
CA LYS A 162 61.98 -13.83 -16.97
C LYS A 162 60.87 -14.39 -16.06
N PRO A 163 60.85 -14.05 -14.76
CA PRO A 163 59.83 -14.53 -13.83
C PRO A 163 58.43 -14.09 -14.30
N ARG A 164 57.43 -14.97 -14.12
CA ARG A 164 56.03 -14.70 -14.49
C ARG A 164 55.11 -14.97 -13.31
N LEU A 165 54.00 -14.23 -13.27
CA LEU A 165 52.90 -14.48 -12.35
C LEU A 165 51.96 -15.51 -12.97
N GLN A 166 51.66 -16.58 -12.23
CA GLN A 166 50.76 -17.65 -12.65
C GLN A 166 49.58 -17.72 -11.69
N LEU A 167 48.38 -17.81 -12.23
CA LEU A 167 47.14 -17.92 -11.47
C LEU A 167 46.86 -19.41 -11.22
N ASP A 168 46.81 -19.81 -9.95
CA ASP A 168 46.53 -21.19 -9.56
C ASP A 168 45.01 -21.42 -9.51
N MET A 169 44.44 -21.90 -10.62
CA MET A 169 43.04 -22.29 -10.71
C MET A 169 42.82 -23.38 -11.76
N THR A 170 41.68 -24.07 -11.66
CA THR A 170 41.30 -25.09 -12.64
C THR A 170 40.91 -24.44 -13.97
N PRO A 171 41.13 -25.12 -15.11
CA PRO A 171 40.72 -24.59 -16.42
C PRO A 171 39.20 -24.39 -16.53
N GLU A 172 38.41 -25.19 -15.82
CA GLU A 172 36.94 -25.06 -15.74
C GLU A 172 36.53 -23.76 -15.04
N ASP A 173 37.16 -23.44 -13.90
CA ASP A 173 36.92 -22.19 -13.17
C ASP A 173 37.30 -20.95 -14.00
N PHE A 174 38.38 -21.04 -14.78
CA PHE A 174 38.81 -19.97 -15.67
C PHE A 174 37.80 -19.70 -16.80
N GLU A 175 37.26 -20.76 -17.42
CA GLU A 175 36.24 -20.60 -18.45
C GLU A 175 34.94 -20.01 -17.89
N GLN A 176 34.52 -20.45 -16.70
CA GLN A 176 33.37 -19.86 -16.00
C GLN A 176 33.57 -18.38 -15.70
N LEU A 177 34.75 -17.99 -15.23
CA LEU A 177 35.10 -16.61 -14.94
C LEU A 177 35.07 -15.74 -16.21
N LYS A 178 35.63 -16.26 -17.31
CA LYS A 178 35.61 -15.60 -18.64
C LYS A 178 34.21 -15.46 -19.22
N GLN A 179 33.33 -16.44 -19.00
CA GLN A 179 31.93 -16.34 -19.42
C GLN A 179 31.14 -15.33 -18.58
N ARG A 180 31.39 -15.25 -17.27
CA ARG A 180 30.76 -14.27 -16.39
C ARG A 180 31.15 -12.83 -16.73
N THR A 181 32.42 -12.57 -17.03
CA THR A 181 32.90 -11.23 -17.41
C THR A 181 32.45 -10.77 -18.80
N LYS A 182 32.12 -11.68 -19.72
CA LYS A 182 31.60 -11.34 -21.06
C LYS A 182 30.08 -11.15 -21.13
N LYS A 183 29.34 -11.58 -20.10
CA LYS A 183 27.87 -11.51 -20.05
C LYS A 183 27.32 -10.27 -19.33
N GLN A 184 28.19 -9.45 -18.73
CA GLN A 184 27.82 -8.13 -18.19
C GLN A 184 27.86 -7.07 -19.28
#